data_AF-A0A524GH09-F1
#
_entry.id   AF-A0A524GH09-F1
#
_cell.length_a   1.000
_cell.length_b   1.000
_cell.length_c   1.000
_cell.angle_alpha   90.00
_cell.angle_beta   90.00
_cell.angle_gamma   90.00
#
_symmetry.space_group_name_H-M   'P 1'
#
loop_
_entity.id
_entity.type
_entity.pdbx_description
1 polymer ?
#
loop_
_entity_poly.entity_id
_entity_poly.type
_entity_poly.pdbx_seq_one_letter_code
_entity_poly.pdbx_strand_id
1 'polypeptide(L)'
;MRARRFLPGLMRAGKAVAAFEAFTPDNDPHGEHDFGALDVQGKRVFFKADYYDLPMTAHSPDPANPAVTRRVLTIMLASEY
;
A
#
# COMPACT_ATOMS: atom_id res chain seq x y z
N MET A 1 16.32 -27.86 3.25
CA MET A 1 15.54 -27.19 2.19
C MET A 1 14.35 -26.48 2.84
N ARG A 2 14.39 -25.16 3.07
CA ARG A 2 13.27 -24.42 3.67
C ARG A 2 12.24 -24.14 2.58
N ALA A 3 11.07 -24.78 2.65
CA ALA A 3 9.94 -24.48 1.79
C ALA A 3 9.61 -22.98 1.90
N ARG A 4 9.49 -22.28 0.76
CA ARG A 4 8.95 -20.93 0.71
C ARG A 4 7.53 -21.01 1.26
N ARG A 5 7.33 -20.52 2.47
CA ARG A 5 6.02 -20.49 3.12
C ARG A 5 5.16 -19.49 2.35
N PHE A 6 4.34 -19.99 1.43
CA PHE A 6 3.26 -19.19 0.87
C PHE A 6 2.37 -18.76 2.03
N LEU A 7 2.15 -17.45 2.18
CA LEU A 7 1.23 -16.88 3.16
C LEU A 7 -0.08 -16.58 2.40
N PRO A 8 -1.10 -17.45 2.46
CA PRO A 8 -2.34 -17.27 1.69
C PRO A 8 -3.04 -15.95 2.02
N GLY A 9 -2.87 -15.45 3.26
CA GLY A 9 -3.37 -14.16 3.70
C GLY A 9 -2.78 -12.98 2.94
N LEU A 10 -1.47 -12.99 2.64
CA LEU A 10 -0.81 -11.90 1.91
C LEU A 10 -1.33 -11.78 0.48
N MET A 11 -1.55 -12.90 -0.20
CA MET A 11 -2.12 -12.88 -1.56
C MET A 11 -3.56 -12.35 -1.58
N ARG A 12 -4.34 -12.63 -0.53
CA ARG A 12 -5.70 -12.10 -0.40
C ARG A 12 -5.68 -10.60 -0.09
N ALA A 13 -4.82 -10.17 0.81
CA ALA A 13 -4.63 -8.75 1.11
C ALA A 13 -4.19 -7.98 -0.14
N GLY A 14 -3.18 -8.47 -0.86
CA GLY A 14 -2.71 -7.85 -2.10
C GLY A 14 -3.80 -7.73 -3.17
N LYS A 15 -4.62 -8.77 -3.36
CA LYS A 15 -5.77 -8.71 -4.29
C LYS A 15 -6.83 -7.70 -3.85
N ALA A 16 -7.13 -7.63 -2.55
CA ALA A 16 -8.13 -6.72 -2.02
C ALA A 16 -7.64 -5.25 -2.12
N VAL A 17 -6.37 -5.00 -1.82
CA VAL A 17 -5.73 -3.68 -2.01
C VAL A 17 -5.73 -3.28 -3.47
N ALA A 18 -5.41 -4.20 -4.40
CA ALA A 18 -5.43 -3.91 -5.83
C ALA A 18 -6.82 -3.60 -6.40
N ALA A 19 -7.90 -3.97 -5.70
CA ALA A 19 -9.28 -3.70 -6.08
C ALA A 19 -9.93 -2.59 -5.23
N PHE A 20 -9.17 -1.94 -4.36
CA PHE A 20 -9.69 -0.90 -3.48
C PHE A 20 -9.90 0.40 -4.26
N GLU A 21 -11.14 0.88 -4.30
CA GLU A 21 -11.54 2.14 -4.95
C GLU A 21 -12.37 3.04 -4.03
N ALA A 22 -12.53 2.66 -2.75
CA ALA A 22 -13.40 3.33 -1.79
C ALA A 22 -12.72 4.55 -1.13
N PHE A 23 -12.16 5.43 -1.95
CA PHE A 23 -11.63 6.72 -1.50
C PHE A 23 -12.78 7.72 -1.34
N THR A 24 -12.86 8.35 -0.17
CA THR A 24 -13.87 9.34 0.18
C THR A 24 -13.20 10.54 0.83
N PRO A 25 -13.84 11.72 0.87
CA PRO A 25 -13.28 12.89 1.56
C PRO A 25 -12.92 12.64 3.03
N ASP A 26 -13.56 11.65 3.68
CA ASP A 26 -13.29 11.29 5.07
C ASP A 26 -12.00 10.48 5.26
N ASN A 27 -11.65 9.62 4.30
CA ASN A 27 -10.48 8.73 4.39
C ASN A 27 -9.30 9.16 3.50
N ASP A 28 -9.54 10.07 2.56
CA ASP A 28 -8.54 10.69 1.70
C ASP A 28 -8.86 12.18 1.49
N PRO A 29 -8.65 13.03 2.52
CA PRO A 29 -8.99 14.44 2.46
C PRO A 29 -8.12 15.23 1.46
N HIS A 30 -7.00 14.66 1.01
CA HIS A 30 -6.06 15.30 0.11
C HIS A 30 -6.13 14.75 -1.33
N GLY A 31 -6.89 13.68 -1.57
CA GLY A 31 -7.06 13.08 -2.90
C GLY A 31 -5.79 12.40 -3.42
N GLU A 32 -4.88 12.02 -2.52
CA GLU A 32 -3.57 11.45 -2.89
C GLU A 32 -3.68 9.97 -3.23
N HIS A 33 -4.77 9.31 -2.80
CA HIS A 33 -5.03 7.89 -2.97
C HIS A 33 -3.86 6.99 -2.54
N ASP A 34 -3.09 7.42 -1.54
CA ASP A 34 -1.84 6.78 -1.14
C ASP A 34 -1.97 5.96 0.15
N PHE A 35 -3.09 6.06 0.87
CA PHE A 35 -3.37 5.31 2.08
C PHE A 35 -4.79 4.75 2.08
N GLY A 36 -4.98 3.56 2.66
CA GLY A 36 -6.31 3.03 2.87
C GLY A 36 -6.37 1.89 3.88
N ALA A 37 -7.59 1.58 4.31
CA ALA A 37 -7.89 0.56 5.30
C ALA A 37 -9.06 -0.31 4.84
N LEU A 38 -8.91 -1.63 4.98
CA LEU A 38 -9.94 -2.60 4.59
C LEU A 38 -9.86 -3.88 5.43
N ASP A 39 -10.98 -4.60 5.52
CA ASP A 39 -11.05 -5.87 6.23
C ASP A 39 -10.83 -7.04 5.27
N VAL A 40 -9.84 -7.87 5.58
CA VAL A 40 -9.50 -9.07 4.82
C VAL A 40 -9.52 -10.26 5.77
N GLN A 41 -10.48 -11.17 5.57
CA GLN A 41 -10.66 -12.36 6.41
C GLN A 41 -10.76 -12.06 7.92
N GLY A 42 -11.53 -11.02 8.27
CA GLY A 42 -11.73 -10.63 9.68
C GLY A 42 -10.54 -9.93 10.32
N LYS A 43 -9.54 -9.53 9.54
CA LYS A 43 -8.43 -8.69 9.99
C LYS A 43 -8.46 -7.35 9.27
N ARG A 44 -8.32 -6.27 10.03
CA ARG A 44 -8.08 -4.95 9.46
C ARG A 44 -6.66 -4.87 8.91
N VAL A 45 -6.55 -4.51 7.64
CA VAL A 45 -5.30 -4.30 6.91
C VAL A 45 -5.21 -2.83 6.55
N PHE A 46 -4.02 -2.25 6.70
CA PHE A 46 -3.66 -0.96 6.14
C PHE A 46 -2.77 -1.18 4.92
N PHE A 47 -2.91 -0.29 3.94
CA PHE A 47 -1.94 -0.16 2.86
C PHE A 47 -1.49 1.29 2.74
N LYS A 48 -0.24 1.47 2.33
CA LYS A 48 0.33 2.79 2.01
C LYS A 48 1.23 2.72 0.78
N ALA A 49 1.10 3.67 -0.12
CA ALA A 49 1.97 3.87 -1.27
C ALA A 49 2.93 5.04 -0.97
N ASP A 50 4.20 4.73 -0.72
CA ASP A 50 5.24 5.74 -0.53
C ASP A 50 5.96 6.06 -1.85
N TYR A 51 6.27 7.33 -2.05
CA TYR A 51 6.89 7.86 -3.28
C TYR A 51 8.32 8.34 -2.99
N TYR A 52 9.30 7.58 -3.50
CA TYR A 52 10.71 7.90 -3.36
C TYR A 52 11.32 8.39 -4.68
N ASP A 53 12.44 9.11 -4.58
CA ASP A 53 13.34 9.31 -5.70
C ASP A 53 13.86 7.97 -6.25
N LEU A 54 14.41 7.96 -7.47
CA LEU A 54 14.91 6.73 -8.09
C LEU A 54 15.98 5.99 -7.24
N PRO A 55 16.91 6.70 -6.54
CA PRO A 55 17.86 6.07 -5.62
C PRO A 55 17.25 5.53 -4.32
N MET A 56 15.99 5.86 -4.00
CA MET A 56 15.32 5.54 -2.73
C MET A 56 16.00 6.14 -1.49
N THR A 57 16.52 7.36 -1.62
CA THR A 57 17.21 8.10 -0.55
C THR A 57 16.39 9.25 0.02
N ALA A 58 15.41 9.75 -0.74
CA ALA A 58 14.55 10.85 -0.36
C ALA A 58 13.15 10.69 -0.99
N HIS A 59 12.23 11.60 -0.67
CA HIS A 59 10.95 11.70 -1.37
C HIS A 59 11.16 12.08 -2.83
N SER A 60 10.26 11.59 -3.70
CA SER A 60 10.28 11.96 -5.11
C SER A 60 10.07 13.47 -5.29
N PRO A 61 10.79 14.14 -6.21
CA PRO A 61 10.53 15.54 -6.54
C PRO A 61 9.19 15.75 -7.28
N ASP A 62 8.64 14.69 -7.89
CA ASP A 62 7.34 14.70 -8.57
C ASP A 62 6.69 13.30 -8.46
N PRO A 63 5.91 13.04 -7.39
CA PRO A 63 5.26 11.75 -7.14
C PRO A 63 4.33 11.27 -8.27
N ALA A 64 3.79 12.21 -9.06
CA ALA A 64 2.91 11.91 -10.18
C ALA A 64 3.68 11.41 -11.41
N ASN A 65 4.95 11.81 -11.56
CA ASN A 65 5.80 11.42 -12.68
C ASN A 65 6.55 10.10 -12.42
N PRO A 66 6.18 9.00 -13.11
CA PRO A 66 6.83 7.70 -12.92
C PRO A 66 8.27 7.65 -13.46
N ALA A 67 8.70 8.60 -14.31
CA ALA A 67 10.07 8.63 -14.81
C ALA A 67 11.10 9.04 -13.75
N VAL A 68 10.65 9.69 -12.65
CA VAL A 68 11.50 10.15 -11.55
C VAL A 68 11.11 9.57 -10.20
N THR A 69 10.12 8.68 -10.17
CA THR A 69 9.52 8.16 -8.93
C THR A 69 9.59 6.65 -8.83
N ARG A 70 10.02 6.16 -7.67
CA ARG A 70 9.88 4.76 -7.26
C ARG A 70 8.76 4.63 -6.23
N ARG A 71 7.72 3.87 -6.57
CA ARG A 71 6.56 3.62 -5.70
C ARG A 71 6.76 2.35 -4.90
N VAL A 72 6.56 2.43 -3.59
CA VAL A 72 6.62 1.30 -2.67
C VAL A 72 5.25 1.12 -2.03
N LEU A 73 4.64 -0.06 -2.23
CA LEU A 73 3.39 -0.40 -1.56
C LEU A 73 3.69 -1.23 -0.31
N THR A 74 3.41 -0.66 0.85
CA THR A 74 3.42 -1.37 2.13
C THR A 74 2.02 -1.90 2.42
N ILE A 75 1.91 -3.18 2.78
CA ILE A 75 0.67 -3.80 3.26
C ILE A 75 0.97 -4.38 4.65
N MET A 76 0.21 -3.96 5.64
CA MET A 76 0.42 -4.32 7.05
C MET A 76 -0.90 -4.58 7.76
N LEU A 77 -0.89 -5.34 8.85
CA LEU A 77 -2.04 -5.43 9.73
C LEU A 77 -2.20 -4.11 10.49
N ALA A 78 -3.43 -3.67 10.71
CA ALA A 78 -3.68 -2.48 11.51
C ALA A 78 -3.19 -2.61 12.97
N SER A 79 -3.01 -3.83 13.47
CA SER A 79 -2.45 -4.12 14.79
C SER A 79 -0.92 -3.99 14.86
N GLU A 80 -0.26 -3.83 13.71
CA GLU A 80 1.20 -3.61 13.60
C GLU A 80 1.55 -2.12 13.53
N TYR A 81 0.54 -1.25 13.54
CA TYR A 81 0.63 0.19 13.61
C TYR A 81 0.35 0.67 15.04
#